data_AF-A0A7S1FGH0-F1
#
_entry.id   AF-A0A7S1FGH0-F1
#
_cell.length_a   1.000
_cell.length_b   1.000
_cell.length_c   1.000
_cell.angle_alpha   90.00
_cell.angle_beta   90.00
_cell.angle_gamma   90.00
#
_symmetry.space_group_name_H-M   'P 1'
#
loop_
_entity.id
_entity.type
_entity.pdbx_description
1 polymer ?
#
loop_
_entity_poly.entity_id
_entity_poly.type
_entity_poly.pdbx_seq_one_letter_code
_entity_poly.pdbx_strand_id
1 'polypeptide(L)'
;MSMVLASCSSAPEDDIRCGFFMSKKGRSCRMQVLPGSCFCAAHGEAEEDRSKRVPCPLDPRHSVNENKLQQHLRICTKKRDADVLVQQPFFRRGANAGEKVVLAECREPEVEDLSRLIENGFRAAVWEVLGPDVDPQELLHASILDEAREFKHSDKHDKQNQALAKLVAQQVH
;
A
#
# COMPACT_ATOMS: atom_id res chain seq x y z
N MET A 1 -25.48 -0.15 27.73
CA MET A 1 -26.55 0.66 27.11
C MET A 1 -27.42 -0.29 26.30
N SER A 2 -28.55 -0.71 26.89
CA SER A 2 -29.50 -1.63 26.25
C SER A 2 -30.08 -0.99 25.00
N MET A 3 -29.91 -1.64 23.85
CA MET A 3 -30.62 -1.30 22.63
C MET A 3 -32.01 -1.93 22.70
N VAL A 4 -33.03 -1.10 22.58
CA VAL A 4 -34.44 -1.51 22.59
C VAL A 4 -34.69 -2.36 21.35
N LEU A 5 -35.00 -3.64 21.59
CA LEU A 5 -35.49 -4.58 20.57
C LEU A 5 -36.86 -4.07 20.10
N ALA A 6 -36.94 -3.57 18.87
CA ALA A 6 -38.22 -3.38 18.22
C ALA A 6 -38.69 -4.74 17.70
N SER A 7 -39.52 -5.43 18.48
CA SER A 7 -40.23 -6.64 18.05
C SER A 7 -41.08 -6.29 16.82
N CYS A 8 -40.81 -6.92 15.68
CA CYS A 8 -41.62 -6.74 14.48
C CYS A 8 -42.93 -7.53 14.65
N SER A 9 -43.94 -6.89 15.23
CA SER A 9 -45.34 -7.27 14.99
C SER A 9 -45.66 -6.83 13.57
N SER A 10 -46.10 -7.77 12.73
CA SER A 10 -46.46 -7.57 11.32
C SER A 10 -47.08 -6.19 11.07
N ALA A 11 -46.34 -5.30 10.42
CA ALA A 11 -46.80 -3.96 10.11
C ALA A 11 -48.01 -4.03 9.15
N PRO A 12 -48.99 -3.12 9.27
CA PRO A 12 -50.09 -3.02 8.32
C PRO A 12 -49.54 -2.78 6.91
N GLU A 13 -50.25 -3.30 5.90
CA GLU A 13 -49.83 -3.44 4.49
C GLU A 13 -49.39 -2.14 3.79
N ASP A 14 -49.53 -0.98 4.45
CA ASP A 14 -49.24 0.34 3.90
C ASP A 14 -47.86 0.93 4.28
N ASP A 15 -47.11 0.34 5.22
CA ASP A 15 -45.77 0.87 5.55
C ASP A 15 -44.66 0.15 4.76
N ILE A 16 -44.55 0.51 3.49
CA ILE A 16 -43.54 -0.03 2.55
C ILE A 16 -42.11 0.41 2.94
N ARG A 17 -41.88 1.08 4.07
CA ARG A 17 -40.59 1.69 4.43
C ARG A 17 -39.80 0.88 5.45
N CYS A 18 -38.50 0.83 5.23
CA CYS A 18 -37.57 0.11 6.08
C CYS A 18 -37.55 0.65 7.52
N GLY A 19 -37.78 -0.23 8.50
CA GLY A 19 -37.78 0.10 9.93
C GLY A 19 -36.40 0.43 10.55
N PHE A 20 -35.32 0.42 9.76
CA PHE A 20 -33.97 0.67 10.26
C PHE A 20 -33.74 2.15 10.61
N PHE A 21 -33.33 2.46 11.84
CA PHE A 21 -33.01 3.82 12.29
C PHE A 21 -31.53 4.18 12.09
N MET A 22 -31.24 5.20 11.28
CA MET A 22 -29.88 5.69 11.03
C MET A 22 -29.45 6.68 12.12
N SER A 23 -28.88 6.18 13.22
CA SER A 23 -28.45 6.99 14.37
C SER A 23 -27.56 8.19 14.00
N LYS A 24 -26.61 8.02 13.06
CA LYS A 24 -25.74 9.11 12.56
C LYS A 24 -26.48 10.23 11.83
N LYS A 25 -27.65 9.94 11.25
CA LYS A 25 -28.44 10.89 10.45
C LYS A 25 -29.76 11.28 11.13
N GLY A 26 -30.03 10.76 12.33
CA GLY A 26 -31.23 11.05 13.12
C GLY A 26 -32.56 10.72 12.43
N ARG A 27 -32.59 9.74 11.51
CA ARG A 27 -33.81 9.43 10.73
C ARG A 27 -33.92 7.94 10.41
N SER A 28 -35.15 7.47 10.18
CA SER A 28 -35.41 6.14 9.62
C SER A 28 -34.98 6.04 8.16
N CYS A 29 -34.65 4.82 7.75
CA CYS A 29 -34.35 4.52 6.35
C CYS A 29 -35.58 4.78 5.49
N ARG A 30 -35.40 5.48 4.36
CA ARG A 30 -36.49 5.79 3.43
C ARG A 30 -36.65 4.74 2.32
N MET A 31 -35.87 3.67 2.37
CA MET A 31 -35.83 2.65 1.33
C MET A 31 -37.02 1.69 1.46
N GLN A 32 -37.51 1.19 0.33
CA GLN A 32 -38.63 0.25 0.32
C GLN A 32 -38.24 -1.13 0.89
N VAL A 33 -39.17 -1.76 1.60
CA VAL A 33 -39.01 -3.13 2.10
C VAL A 33 -39.22 -4.15 1.00
N LEU A 34 -38.55 -5.29 1.13
CA LEU A 34 -38.86 -6.46 0.31
C LEU A 34 -40.18 -7.08 0.82
N PRO A 35 -41.01 -7.66 -0.06
CA PRO A 35 -42.23 -8.37 0.37
C PRO A 35 -41.90 -9.42 1.44
N GLY A 36 -42.56 -9.33 2.61
CA GLY A 36 -42.32 -10.23 3.74
C GLY A 36 -41.14 -9.86 4.66
N SER A 37 -40.49 -8.72 4.47
CA SER A 37 -39.41 -8.22 5.33
C SER A 37 -39.78 -6.88 5.99
N CYS A 38 -39.29 -6.62 7.20
CA CYS A 38 -39.42 -5.33 7.89
C CYS A 38 -38.31 -4.32 7.47
N PHE A 39 -37.37 -4.75 6.61
CA PHE A 39 -36.19 -3.98 6.19
C PHE A 39 -35.96 -4.00 4.68
N CYS A 40 -35.31 -2.95 4.15
CA CYS A 40 -34.91 -2.89 2.73
C CYS A 40 -33.75 -3.85 2.44
N ALA A 41 -33.45 -4.13 1.17
CA ALA A 41 -32.36 -5.02 0.79
C ALA A 41 -31.01 -4.71 1.50
N ALA A 42 -30.68 -3.42 1.65
CA ALA A 42 -29.43 -3.01 2.32
C ALA A 42 -29.42 -3.20 3.85
N HIS A 43 -30.59 -3.26 4.49
CA HIS A 43 -30.72 -3.42 5.95
C HIS A 43 -31.39 -4.73 6.37
N GLY A 44 -31.95 -5.51 5.45
CA GLY A 44 -32.56 -6.83 5.70
C GLY A 44 -31.52 -7.92 5.91
N GLU A 45 -30.30 -7.70 5.43
CA GLU A 45 -29.14 -8.55 5.75
C GLU A 45 -28.50 -8.21 7.11
N ALA A 46 -28.99 -7.16 7.81
CA ALA A 46 -28.28 -6.55 8.93
C ALA A 46 -28.38 -7.28 10.28
N GLU A 47 -29.18 -8.35 10.39
CA GLU A 47 -29.22 -9.20 11.59
C GLU A 47 -28.22 -10.36 11.52
N GLU A 48 -27.90 -10.89 10.34
CA GLU A 48 -26.89 -11.96 10.18
C GLU A 48 -25.53 -11.47 9.67
N ASP A 49 -25.46 -10.45 8.80
CA ASP A 49 -24.22 -10.10 8.07
C ASP A 49 -23.38 -8.98 8.74
N ARG A 50 -23.73 -8.60 9.98
CA ARG A 50 -22.77 -7.99 10.93
C ARG A 50 -21.85 -9.02 11.59
N SER A 51 -21.94 -10.28 11.14
CA SER A 51 -20.98 -11.34 11.37
C SER A 51 -19.56 -10.80 11.38
N LYS A 52 -18.93 -10.96 12.54
CA LYS A 52 -17.57 -10.59 12.93
C LYS A 52 -16.67 -10.27 11.72
N ARG A 53 -16.18 -9.03 11.67
CA ARG A 53 -15.12 -8.68 10.74
C ARG A 53 -13.79 -9.15 11.28
N VAL A 54 -13.09 -9.95 10.50
CA VAL A 54 -11.76 -10.45 10.82
C VAL A 54 -10.73 -9.75 9.93
N PRO A 55 -9.52 -9.47 10.43
CA PRO A 55 -8.43 -9.01 9.58
C PRO A 55 -8.09 -10.10 8.55
N CYS A 56 -7.71 -9.71 7.34
CA CYS A 56 -7.29 -10.69 6.35
C CYS A 56 -5.99 -11.38 6.80
N PRO A 57 -5.88 -12.72 6.67
CA PRO A 57 -4.69 -13.47 7.08
C PRO A 57 -3.47 -13.20 6.19
N LEU A 58 -3.66 -12.63 5.00
CA LEU A 58 -2.57 -12.25 4.08
C LEU A 58 -2.15 -10.78 4.23
N ASP A 59 -3.04 -9.91 4.71
CA ASP A 59 -2.77 -8.50 4.96
C ASP A 59 -3.66 -7.99 6.11
N PRO A 60 -3.09 -7.73 7.31
CA PRO A 60 -3.88 -7.24 8.42
C PRO A 60 -4.39 -5.80 8.22
N ARG A 61 -3.97 -5.09 7.16
CA ARG A 61 -4.38 -3.70 6.87
C ARG A 61 -5.83 -3.58 6.39
N HIS A 62 -6.47 -4.68 5.99
CA HIS A 62 -7.89 -4.67 5.66
C HIS A 62 -8.66 -5.78 6.38
N SER A 63 -9.96 -5.55 6.57
CA SER A 63 -10.86 -6.46 7.25
C SER A 63 -11.97 -6.94 6.32
N VAL A 64 -12.44 -8.17 6.55
CA VAL A 64 -13.50 -8.81 5.79
C VAL A 64 -14.48 -9.50 6.71
N ASN A 65 -15.73 -9.65 6.26
CA ASN A 65 -16.70 -10.45 7.01
C ASN A 65 -16.19 -11.90 7.07
N GLU A 66 -16.25 -12.52 8.25
CA GLU A 66 -15.78 -13.89 8.48
C GLU A 66 -16.37 -14.88 7.46
N ASN A 67 -17.68 -14.77 7.19
CA ASN A 67 -18.40 -15.61 6.24
C ASN A 67 -17.95 -15.42 4.78
N LYS A 68 -17.36 -14.26 4.45
CA LYS A 68 -16.88 -13.91 3.10
C LYS A 68 -15.36 -14.02 2.97
N LEU A 69 -14.67 -14.51 4.00
CA LEU A 69 -13.20 -14.62 4.01
C LEU A 69 -12.70 -15.50 2.86
N GLN A 70 -13.32 -16.65 2.62
CA GLN A 70 -12.91 -17.57 1.54
C GLN A 70 -13.04 -16.95 0.15
N GLN A 71 -14.11 -16.19 -0.09
CA GLN A 71 -14.28 -15.45 -1.34
C GLN A 71 -13.24 -14.33 -1.46
N HIS A 72 -13.00 -13.60 -0.38
CA HIS A 72 -11.99 -12.55 -0.34
C HIS A 72 -10.60 -13.06 -0.69
N LEU A 73 -10.16 -14.21 -0.15
CA LEU A 73 -8.83 -14.77 -0.40
C LEU A 73 -8.57 -15.05 -1.90
N ARG A 74 -9.61 -15.23 -2.71
CA ARG A 74 -9.47 -15.40 -4.17
C ARG A 74 -9.20 -14.08 -4.90
N ILE A 75 -9.72 -12.97 -4.38
CA ILE A 75 -9.61 -11.64 -5.00
C ILE A 75 -8.62 -10.71 -4.28
N CYS A 76 -8.03 -11.17 -3.17
CA CYS A 76 -7.13 -10.41 -2.33
C CYS A 76 -5.96 -9.83 -3.13
N THR A 77 -5.75 -8.51 -3.03
CA THR A 77 -4.67 -7.82 -3.72
C THR A 77 -3.30 -8.37 -3.33
N LYS A 78 -3.05 -8.64 -2.04
CA LYS A 78 -1.77 -9.22 -1.61
C LYS A 78 -1.47 -10.59 -2.22
N LYS A 79 -2.49 -11.43 -2.37
CA LYS A 79 -2.32 -12.72 -3.03
C LYS A 79 -1.95 -12.51 -4.50
N ARG A 80 -2.71 -11.67 -5.19
CA ARG A 80 -2.48 -11.33 -6.61
C ARG A 80 -1.07 -10.77 -6.84
N ASP A 81 -0.64 -9.82 -6.00
CA ASP A 81 0.69 -9.20 -6.11
C ASP A 81 1.80 -10.25 -5.94
N ALA A 82 1.65 -11.15 -4.96
CA ALA A 82 2.59 -12.25 -4.75
C ALA A 82 2.63 -13.21 -5.95
N ASP A 83 1.47 -13.56 -6.51
CA ASP A 83 1.37 -14.43 -7.68
C ASP A 83 2.04 -13.80 -8.90
N VAL A 84 1.77 -12.50 -9.17
CA VAL A 84 2.40 -11.74 -10.26
C VAL A 84 3.91 -11.68 -10.10
N LEU A 85 4.38 -11.46 -8.87
CA LEU A 85 5.81 -11.37 -8.55
C LEU A 85 6.51 -12.71 -8.79
N VAL A 86 5.88 -13.84 -8.42
CA VAL A 86 6.43 -15.18 -8.66
C VAL A 86 6.48 -15.54 -10.15
N GLN A 87 5.56 -14.99 -10.96
CA GLN A 87 5.51 -15.21 -12.40
C GLN A 87 6.53 -14.39 -13.20
N GLN A 88 7.27 -13.46 -12.58
CA GLN A 88 8.26 -12.66 -13.31
C GLN A 88 9.45 -13.52 -13.77
N PRO A 89 9.94 -13.37 -15.01
CA PRO A 89 10.98 -14.23 -15.58
C PRO A 89 12.27 -14.31 -14.77
N PHE A 90 12.61 -13.23 -14.07
CA PHE A 90 13.84 -13.10 -13.28
C PHE A 90 13.60 -13.19 -11.77
N PHE A 91 12.39 -13.59 -11.34
CA PHE A 91 12.13 -13.77 -9.93
C PHE A 91 12.73 -15.08 -9.42
N ARG A 92 13.55 -14.97 -8.37
CA ARG A 92 14.03 -16.12 -7.59
C ARG A 92 13.81 -15.83 -6.10
N ARG A 93 12.95 -16.61 -5.45
CA ARG A 93 12.69 -16.49 -4.02
C ARG A 93 13.98 -16.67 -3.24
N GLY A 94 14.29 -15.72 -2.37
CA GLY A 94 15.46 -15.78 -1.50
C GLY A 94 16.80 -15.49 -2.19
N ALA A 95 16.81 -14.89 -3.39
CA ALA A 95 18.05 -14.51 -4.08
C ALA A 95 18.99 -13.64 -3.21
N ASN A 96 18.41 -12.78 -2.37
CA ASN A 96 19.14 -11.88 -1.46
C ASN A 96 18.99 -12.28 0.01
N ALA A 97 18.54 -13.50 0.31
CA ALA A 97 18.29 -13.90 1.70
C ALA A 97 19.57 -14.04 2.54
N GLY A 98 20.75 -14.03 1.88
CA GLY A 98 22.03 -14.31 2.51
C GLY A 98 22.09 -15.72 3.10
N GLU A 99 23.27 -16.13 3.55
CA GLU A 99 23.30 -17.16 4.59
C GLU A 99 22.71 -16.58 5.87
N LYS A 100 22.13 -17.44 6.73
CA LYS A 100 21.82 -17.06 8.10
C LYS A 100 23.13 -16.86 8.86
N VAL A 101 23.81 -15.76 8.56
CA VAL A 101 24.92 -15.31 9.38
C VAL A 101 24.29 -14.91 10.70
N VAL A 102 24.79 -15.49 11.78
CA VAL A 102 24.51 -14.97 13.12
C VAL A 102 25.00 -13.53 13.07
N LEU A 103 24.08 -12.56 13.00
CA LEU A 103 24.46 -11.16 12.96
C LEU A 103 25.28 -10.91 14.22
N ALA A 104 26.59 -10.76 14.06
CA ALA A 104 27.42 -10.16 15.09
C ALA A 104 26.73 -8.85 15.45
N GLU A 105 26.60 -8.58 16.76
CA GLU A 105 25.89 -7.42 17.28
C GLU A 105 26.17 -6.19 16.41
N CYS A 106 25.13 -5.69 15.74
CA CYS A 106 25.24 -4.49 14.93
C CYS A 106 25.56 -3.34 15.88
N ARG A 107 26.84 -3.00 16.03
CA ARG A 107 27.24 -1.77 16.68
C ARG A 107 26.86 -0.65 15.71
N GLU A 108 25.88 0.17 16.10
CA GLU A 108 25.61 1.42 15.38
C GLU A 108 26.89 2.26 15.41
N PRO A 109 27.49 2.57 14.26
CA PRO A 109 28.64 3.47 14.23
C PRO A 109 28.17 4.87 14.62
N GLU A 110 29.02 5.65 15.27
CA GLU A 110 28.70 7.05 15.54
C GLU A 110 28.58 7.82 14.22
N VAL A 111 27.69 8.81 14.16
CA VAL A 111 27.38 9.57 12.92
C VAL A 111 28.63 10.14 12.26
N GLU A 112 29.61 10.58 13.05
CA GLU A 112 30.89 11.10 12.58
C GLU A 112 31.73 10.05 11.83
N ASP A 113 31.69 8.80 12.31
CA ASP A 113 32.39 7.68 11.67
C ASP A 113 31.73 7.30 10.34
N LEU A 114 30.39 7.39 10.25
CA LEU A 114 29.69 7.20 8.98
C LEU A 114 30.05 8.28 7.96
N SER A 115 30.05 9.56 8.36
CA SER A 115 30.38 10.67 7.46
C SER A 115 31.77 10.48 6.85
N ARG A 116 32.76 10.16 7.68
CA ARG A 116 34.13 9.88 7.22
C ARG A 116 34.19 8.68 6.29
N LEU A 117 33.44 7.62 6.58
CA LEU A 117 33.39 6.43 5.73
C LEU A 117 32.81 6.76 4.35
N ILE A 118 31.74 7.55 4.31
CA ILE A 118 31.08 7.97 3.07
C ILE A 118 32.03 8.85 2.24
N GLU A 119 32.63 9.87 2.84
CA GLU A 119 33.55 10.79 2.15
C GLU A 119 34.74 10.06 1.53
N ASN A 120 35.39 9.18 2.31
CA ASN A 120 36.54 8.41 1.83
C ASN A 120 36.14 7.38 0.78
N GLY A 121 35.00 6.70 0.97
CA GLY A 121 34.49 5.72 0.02
C GLY A 121 34.14 6.34 -1.34
N PHE A 122 33.46 7.50 -1.32
CA PHE A 122 33.14 8.24 -2.54
C PHE A 122 34.40 8.67 -3.29
N ARG A 123 35.34 9.30 -2.59
CA ARG A 123 36.61 9.74 -3.16
C ARG A 123 37.39 8.59 -3.80
N ALA A 124 37.51 7.46 -3.10
CA ALA A 124 38.20 6.28 -3.61
C ALA A 124 37.53 5.74 -4.88
N ALA A 125 36.20 5.63 -4.88
CA ALA A 125 35.45 5.14 -6.03
C ALA A 125 35.57 6.06 -7.25
N VAL A 126 35.56 7.39 -7.05
CA VAL A 126 35.77 8.35 -8.15
C VAL A 126 37.11 8.13 -8.81
N TRP A 127 38.18 7.98 -8.04
CA TRP A 127 39.51 7.75 -8.60
C TRP A 127 39.70 6.38 -9.23
N GLU A 128 39.06 5.35 -8.70
CA GLU A 128 39.09 4.01 -9.30
C GLU A 128 38.44 3.98 -10.69
N VAL A 129 37.30 4.68 -10.84
CA VAL A 129 36.49 4.62 -12.07
C VAL A 129 36.88 5.70 -13.09
N LEU A 130 37.10 6.93 -12.62
CA LEU A 130 37.30 8.11 -13.47
C LEU A 130 38.77 8.58 -13.52
N GLY A 131 39.64 7.99 -12.70
CA GLY A 131 41.05 8.30 -12.65
C GLY A 131 41.40 9.42 -11.64
N PRO A 132 42.69 9.55 -11.29
CA PRO A 132 43.15 10.46 -10.23
C PRO A 132 43.06 11.94 -10.61
N ASP A 133 42.94 12.26 -11.91
CA ASP A 133 42.89 13.64 -12.41
C ASP A 133 41.52 14.31 -12.19
N VAL A 134 40.50 13.54 -11.82
CA VAL A 134 39.16 14.05 -11.52
C VAL A 134 39.08 14.41 -10.04
N ASP A 135 38.72 15.67 -9.75
CA ASP A 135 38.43 16.10 -8.38
C ASP A 135 37.02 15.61 -7.96
N PRO A 136 36.94 14.72 -6.95
CA PRO A 136 35.65 14.22 -6.47
C PRO A 136 34.75 15.32 -5.92
N GLN A 137 35.33 16.39 -5.37
CA GLN A 137 34.57 17.49 -4.81
C GLN A 137 33.86 18.28 -5.91
N GLU A 138 34.54 18.59 -7.01
CA GLU A 138 33.93 19.22 -8.18
C GLU A 138 32.82 18.36 -8.80
N LEU A 139 33.01 17.04 -8.86
CA LEU A 139 32.00 16.10 -9.35
C LEU A 139 30.73 16.10 -8.48
N LEU A 140 30.90 16.17 -7.16
CA LEU A 140 29.78 16.25 -6.22
C LEU A 140 29.02 17.57 -6.39
N HIS A 141 29.73 18.69 -6.52
CA HIS A 141 29.11 20.00 -6.75
C HIS A 141 28.35 20.06 -8.07
N ALA A 142 28.90 19.49 -9.13
CA ALA A 142 28.22 19.40 -10.43
C ALA A 142 26.92 18.56 -10.37
N SER A 143 26.84 17.61 -9.43
CA SER A 143 25.65 16.77 -9.23
C SER A 143 24.53 17.48 -8.44
N ILE A 144 24.86 18.54 -7.70
CA ILE A 144 23.90 19.33 -6.92
C ILE A 144 23.51 20.56 -7.74
N LEU A 145 22.48 20.42 -8.56
CA LEU A 145 21.87 21.56 -9.25
C LEU A 145 20.92 22.28 -8.28
N ASP A 146 21.13 23.58 -8.04
CA ASP A 146 20.24 24.39 -7.19
C ASP A 146 18.78 24.35 -7.68
N GLU A 147 18.61 24.27 -9.00
CA GLU A 147 17.33 24.09 -9.69
C GLU A 147 16.58 22.82 -9.26
N ALA A 148 17.30 21.79 -8.77
CA ALA A 148 16.70 20.55 -8.31
C ALA A 148 15.94 20.70 -6.98
N ARG A 149 16.06 21.83 -6.29
CA ARG A 149 15.30 22.13 -5.05
C ARG A 149 13.85 22.53 -5.33
N GLU A 150 13.56 23.08 -6.52
CA GLU A 150 12.24 23.60 -6.87
C GLU A 150 11.32 22.57 -7.53
N PHE A 151 11.87 21.44 -8.00
CA PHE A 151 11.07 20.38 -8.60
C PHE A 151 10.43 19.49 -7.54
N LYS A 152 9.11 19.31 -7.61
CA LYS A 152 8.42 18.28 -6.83
C LYS A 152 8.99 16.92 -7.21
N HIS A 153 9.01 15.99 -6.25
CA HIS A 153 9.54 14.64 -6.46
C HIS A 153 8.91 13.93 -7.67
N SER A 154 7.64 14.22 -7.99
CA SER A 154 6.96 13.76 -9.20
C SER A 154 7.65 14.20 -10.49
N ASP A 155 8.08 15.45 -10.54
CA ASP A 155 8.56 16.11 -11.76
C ASP A 155 10.00 15.67 -12.08
N LYS A 156 10.75 15.21 -11.08
CA LYS A 156 12.09 14.64 -11.24
C LYS A 156 12.05 13.31 -11.99
N HIS A 157 11.10 12.44 -11.67
CA HIS A 157 10.96 11.14 -12.33
C HIS A 157 10.60 11.28 -13.80
N ASP A 158 9.68 12.20 -14.14
CA ASP A 158 9.30 12.42 -15.53
C ASP A 158 10.48 12.93 -16.36
N LYS A 159 11.29 13.85 -15.82
CA LYS A 159 12.50 14.33 -16.49
C LYS A 159 13.55 13.24 -16.67
N GLN A 160 13.78 12.41 -15.65
CA GLN A 160 14.72 11.29 -15.73
C GLN A 160 14.27 10.24 -16.76
N ASN A 161 12.98 9.91 -16.78
CA ASN A 161 12.40 8.97 -17.75
C ASN A 161 12.49 9.52 -19.19
N GLN A 162 12.24 10.81 -19.38
CA GLN A 162 12.40 11.46 -20.68
C GLN A 162 13.85 11.48 -21.16
N ALA A 163 14.82 11.71 -20.26
CA ALA A 163 16.24 11.67 -20.60
C ALA A 163 16.68 10.24 -20.99
N LEU A 164 16.27 9.23 -20.23
CA LEU A 164 16.49 7.81 -20.55
C LEU A 164 15.89 7.43 -21.90
N ALA A 165 14.64 7.83 -22.18
CA ALA A 165 13.99 7.56 -23.46
C ALA A 165 14.75 8.18 -24.64
N LYS A 166 15.31 9.39 -24.47
CA LYS A 166 16.13 10.05 -25.50
C LYS A 166 17.44 9.31 -25.73
N LEU A 167 18.13 8.86 -24.68
CA LEU A 167 19.37 8.08 -24.80
C LEU A 167 19.13 6.74 -25.50
N VAL A 168 18.05 6.05 -25.16
CA VAL A 168 17.64 4.80 -25.84
C VAL A 168 17.33 5.06 -27.31
N ALA A 169 16.62 6.15 -27.63
CA ALA A 169 16.32 6.50 -29.01
C ALA A 169 17.58 6.87 -29.83
N GLN A 170 18.62 7.41 -29.18
CA GLN A 170 19.88 7.77 -29.82
C GLN A 170 20.82 6.58 -30.05
N GLN A 171 20.64 5.46 -29.34
CA GLN A 171 21.45 4.23 -29.49
C GLN A 171 20.91 3.27 -30.57
N VAL A 172 19.83 3.64 -31.27
CA VAL A 172 19.18 2.80 -32.30
C VAL A 172 19.58 3.24 -33.74
N HIS A 173 20.62 4.07 -33.87
CA HIS A 173 21.28 4.42 -35.13
C HIS A 173 22.76 4.06 -35.08
#